data_AF-A0A7Y8IM00-F1
#
_entry.id   AF-A0A7Y8IM00-F1
#
_cell.length_a   1.000
_cell.length_b   1.000
_cell.length_c   1.000
_cell.angle_alpha   90.00
_cell.angle_beta   90.00
_cell.angle_gamma   90.00
#
_symmetry.space_group_name_H-M   'P 1'
#
loop_
_entity.id
_entity.type
_entity.pdbx_description
1 polymer ?
#
loop_
_entity_poly.entity_id
_entity_poly.type
_entity_poly.pdbx_seq_one_letter_code
_entity_poly.pdbx_strand_id
1 'polypeptide(L)'
;MTCEEFRALLEREGTAAAQAGAEHLRHCPACEGELARWQEVEAQLAAMGEEPVPAFLHARIMAHLRASAASAQRVPLKVLRPVWAAPLLLAVVLLALGGVGVWHLVQRPTAVPAGEAQSAVTAEAPPPALLGKGAPVPVMAQKVVAPKQADRPLEVKRSESPVPRADSRAQGEQAKAVARGLAVNQAPEEQAEVAALAAPAAGEELLRSGGKPTGGTDTRSWGSAKQQVASEEAPRAAQLSRPPAGPGPVQVRCQLLDGEDFPRATVWLPEDRVPGIATVWEVVVGEGGEVEVVDTTGTPRPEVASAIAQRLPALPPPGRYRLTQAPLPDY
;
A
#
# COMPACT_ATOMS: atom_id res chain seq x y z
N MET A 1 -11.89 -24.72 -20.81
CA MET A 1 -11.79 -23.43 -20.12
C MET A 1 -12.74 -23.42 -18.94
N THR A 2 -12.24 -23.05 -17.76
CA THR A 2 -13.05 -22.84 -16.55
C THR A 2 -13.72 -21.46 -16.56
N CYS A 3 -14.71 -21.24 -15.69
CA CYS A 3 -15.35 -19.92 -15.58
C CYS A 3 -14.36 -18.84 -15.10
N GLU A 4 -13.42 -19.20 -14.22
CA GLU A 4 -12.39 -18.29 -13.70
C GLU A 4 -11.40 -17.89 -14.79
N GLU A 5 -10.96 -18.83 -15.62
CA GLU A 5 -10.10 -18.56 -16.78
C GLU A 5 -10.80 -17.63 -17.79
N PHE A 6 -12.09 -17.85 -18.05
CA PHE A 6 -12.86 -16.99 -18.94
C PHE A 6 -13.02 -15.57 -18.36
N ARG A 7 -13.30 -15.43 -17.06
CA ARG A 7 -13.37 -14.11 -16.40
C ARG A 7 -12.05 -13.36 -16.45
N ALA A 8 -10.94 -14.04 -16.15
CA ALA A 8 -9.61 -13.44 -16.25
C ALA A 8 -9.29 -13.00 -17.69
N LEU A 9 -9.75 -13.76 -18.69
CA LEU A 9 -9.61 -13.40 -20.10
C LEU A 9 -10.47 -12.18 -20.45
N LEU A 10 -11.72 -12.14 -19.98
CA LEU A 10 -12.66 -11.05 -20.19
C LEU A 10 -12.15 -9.74 -19.58
N GLU A 11 -11.55 -9.78 -18.39
CA GLU A 11 -10.93 -8.62 -17.74
C GLU A 11 -9.72 -8.08 -18.50
N ARG A 12 -8.93 -8.97 -19.13
CA ARG A 12 -7.72 -8.60 -19.86
C ARG A 12 -8.00 -8.08 -21.27
N GLU A 13 -8.94 -8.71 -21.98
CA GLU A 13 -9.15 -8.52 -23.41
C GLU A 13 -10.48 -7.86 -23.76
N GLY A 14 -11.35 -7.61 -22.77
CA GLY A 14 -12.68 -7.06 -22.99
C GLY A 14 -13.53 -7.96 -23.88
N THR A 15 -14.36 -7.35 -24.74
CA THR A 15 -15.26 -8.11 -25.62
C THR A 15 -14.56 -9.00 -26.67
N ALA A 16 -13.26 -8.79 -26.93
CA ALA A 16 -12.47 -9.67 -27.79
C ALA A 16 -12.33 -11.10 -27.22
N ALA A 17 -12.48 -11.26 -25.89
CA ALA A 17 -12.45 -12.57 -25.22
C ALA A 17 -13.56 -13.52 -25.72
N ALA A 18 -14.62 -13.01 -26.35
CA ALA A 18 -15.73 -13.80 -26.87
C ALA A 18 -15.28 -14.86 -27.89
N GLN A 19 -14.27 -14.55 -28.73
CA GLN A 19 -13.80 -15.47 -29.75
C GLN A 19 -13.00 -16.63 -29.15
N ALA A 20 -12.14 -16.34 -28.18
CA ALA A 20 -11.33 -17.34 -27.48
C ALA A 20 -12.16 -18.22 -26.53
N GLY A 21 -13.24 -17.67 -25.95
CA GLY A 21 -14.16 -18.37 -25.04
C GLY A 21 -15.41 -18.97 -25.70
N ALA A 22 -15.52 -18.97 -27.04
CA ALA A 22 -16.75 -19.32 -27.76
C ALA A 22 -17.30 -20.71 -27.39
N GLU A 23 -16.43 -21.70 -27.20
CA GLU A 23 -16.84 -23.05 -26.78
C GLU A 23 -17.39 -23.06 -25.34
N HIS A 24 -16.78 -22.31 -24.43
CA HIS A 24 -17.23 -22.20 -23.04
C HIS A 24 -18.58 -21.49 -22.95
N LEU A 25 -18.77 -20.40 -23.70
CA LEU A 25 -20.00 -19.61 -23.72
C LEU A 25 -21.22 -20.42 -24.16
N ARG A 26 -21.05 -21.40 -25.07
CA ARG A 26 -22.14 -22.31 -25.46
C ARG A 26 -22.66 -23.18 -24.33
N HIS A 27 -21.85 -23.43 -23.30
CA HIS A 27 -22.16 -24.35 -22.21
C HIS A 27 -22.40 -23.63 -20.87
N CYS A 28 -22.07 -22.35 -20.75
CA CYS A 28 -22.13 -21.60 -19.50
C CYS A 28 -22.95 -20.29 -19.65
N PRO A 29 -24.26 -20.31 -19.35
CA PRO A 29 -25.12 -19.12 -19.48
C PRO A 29 -24.74 -17.99 -18.51
N ALA A 30 -24.08 -18.31 -17.40
CA ALA A 30 -23.58 -17.31 -16.46
C ALA A 30 -22.49 -16.43 -17.08
N CYS A 31 -21.53 -17.04 -17.78
CA CYS A 31 -20.47 -16.34 -18.49
C CYS A 31 -20.98 -15.57 -19.71
N GLU A 32 -22.02 -16.09 -20.38
CA GLU A 32 -22.73 -15.36 -21.44
C GLU A 32 -23.38 -14.07 -20.92
N GLY A 33 -24.06 -14.13 -19.77
CA GLY A 33 -24.63 -12.95 -19.12
C GLY A 33 -23.59 -11.95 -18.61
N GLU A 34 -22.38 -12.40 -18.27
CA GLU A 34 -21.25 -11.51 -17.95
C GLU A 34 -20.74 -10.81 -19.21
N LEU A 35 -20.52 -11.53 -20.30
CA LEU A 35 -20.09 -10.95 -21.57
C LEU A 35 -21.10 -9.90 -22.09
N ALA A 36 -22.40 -10.19 -22.00
CA ALA A 36 -23.45 -9.26 -22.43
C ALA A 36 -23.43 -7.94 -21.63
N ARG A 37 -23.19 -8.01 -20.31
CA ARG A 37 -23.03 -6.82 -19.46
C ARG A 37 -21.79 -6.01 -19.83
N TRP A 38 -20.68 -6.67 -20.16
CA TRP A 38 -19.48 -6.00 -20.66
C TRP A 38 -19.72 -5.31 -22.01
N GLN A 39 -20.40 -5.97 -22.94
CA GLN A 39 -20.79 -5.38 -24.23
C GLN A 39 -21.70 -4.16 -24.05
N GLU A 40 -22.62 -4.20 -23.10
CA GLU A 40 -23.48 -3.06 -22.78
C GLU A 40 -22.68 -1.87 -22.24
N VAL A 41 -21.72 -2.11 -21.34
CA VAL A 41 -20.83 -1.06 -20.82
C VAL A 41 -19.97 -0.48 -21.94
N GLU A 42 -19.39 -1.30 -22.82
CA GLU A 42 -18.64 -0.82 -23.98
C GLU A 42 -19.52 0.00 -24.94
N ALA A 43 -20.76 -0.42 -25.18
CA ALA A 43 -21.70 0.34 -26.01
C ALA A 43 -22.06 1.69 -25.37
N GLN A 44 -22.25 1.75 -24.05
CA GLN A 44 -22.48 2.99 -23.31
C GLN A 44 -21.25 3.91 -23.37
N LEU A 45 -20.04 3.37 -23.22
CA LEU A 45 -18.80 4.12 -23.37
C LEU A 45 -18.65 4.69 -24.78
N ALA A 46 -18.91 3.88 -25.81
CA ALA A 46 -18.89 4.32 -27.20
C ALA A 46 -19.95 5.41 -27.48
N ALA A 47 -21.13 5.32 -26.87
CA ALA A 47 -22.20 6.30 -27.01
C ALA A 47 -21.88 7.65 -26.35
N MET A 48 -21.07 7.67 -25.30
CA MET A 48 -20.61 8.92 -24.67
C MET A 48 -19.63 9.71 -25.55
N GLY A 49 -19.08 9.06 -26.59
CA GLY A 49 -18.16 9.68 -27.54
C GLY A 49 -16.74 9.83 -26.99
N GLU A 50 -15.78 9.95 -27.89
CA GLU A 50 -14.40 10.24 -27.54
C GLU A 50 -14.18 11.75 -27.55
N GLU A 51 -14.10 12.37 -26.38
CA GLU A 51 -13.54 13.71 -26.29
C GLU A 51 -12.01 13.60 -26.44
N PRO A 52 -11.37 14.32 -27.38
CA PRO A 52 -9.94 14.20 -27.58
C PRO A 52 -9.21 14.60 -26.30
N VAL A 53 -8.38 13.69 -25.79
CA VAL A 53 -7.61 13.92 -24.56
C VAL A 53 -6.76 15.17 -24.74
N PRO A 54 -6.94 16.22 -23.91
CA PRO A 54 -6.12 17.41 -23.98
C PRO A 54 -4.62 17.07 -23.90
N ALA A 55 -3.82 17.57 -24.84
CA ALA A 55 -2.38 17.23 -24.95
C ALA A 55 -1.60 17.48 -23.65
N PHE A 56 -2.02 18.46 -22.83
CA PHE A 56 -1.39 18.76 -21.55
C PHE A 56 -1.61 17.65 -20.50
N LEU A 57 -2.73 16.92 -20.54
CA LEU A 57 -3.00 15.84 -19.60
C LEU A 57 -2.06 14.67 -19.84
N HIS A 58 -1.85 14.29 -21.10
CA HIS A 58 -0.88 13.25 -21.44
C HIS A 58 0.53 13.61 -20.94
N ALA A 59 0.99 14.83 -21.21
CA ALA A 59 2.29 15.31 -20.74
C ALA A 59 2.40 15.31 -19.20
N ARG A 60 1.33 15.72 -18.50
CA ARG A 60 1.29 15.75 -17.02
C ARG A 60 1.29 14.35 -16.42
N ILE A 61 0.52 13.42 -16.97
CA ILE A 61 0.49 12.02 -16.52
C ILE A 61 1.88 11.39 -16.71
N MET A 62 2.47 11.54 -17.90
CA MET A 62 3.81 11.02 -18.17
C MET A 62 4.88 11.66 -17.28
N ALA A 63 4.78 12.96 -16.98
CA ALA A 63 5.66 13.61 -16.02
C ALA A 63 5.50 13.03 -14.61
N HIS A 64 4.26 12.76 -14.18
CA HIS A 64 3.99 12.18 -12.88
C HIS A 64 4.51 10.74 -12.78
N LEU A 65 4.34 9.91 -13.82
CA LEU A 65 4.87 8.55 -13.88
C LEU A 65 6.40 8.54 -13.82
N ARG A 66 7.07 9.45 -14.54
CA ARG A 66 8.54 9.59 -14.45
C ARG A 66 8.99 10.03 -13.06
N ALA A 67 8.28 10.95 -12.42
CA ALA A 67 8.57 11.37 -11.06
C ALA A 67 8.38 10.22 -10.06
N SER A 68 7.29 9.45 -10.21
CA SER A 68 6.99 8.27 -9.38
C SER A 68 8.03 7.16 -9.56
N ALA A 69 8.44 6.87 -10.80
CA ALA A 69 9.50 5.91 -11.10
C ALA A 69 10.84 6.34 -10.51
N ALA A 70 11.19 7.63 -10.61
CA ALA A 70 12.39 8.18 -10.01
C ALA A 70 12.39 8.11 -8.48
N SER A 71 11.22 8.20 -7.83
CA SER A 71 11.08 8.00 -6.39
C SER A 71 11.09 6.53 -5.97
N ALA A 72 10.47 5.62 -6.76
CA ALA A 72 10.46 4.18 -6.49
C ALA A 72 11.88 3.59 -6.58
N GLN A 73 12.73 4.13 -7.46
CA GLN A 73 14.12 3.70 -7.58
C GLN A 73 15.02 4.19 -6.44
N ARG A 74 14.53 5.12 -5.61
CA ARG A 74 15.13 5.47 -4.31
C ARG A 74 14.46 4.70 -3.19
N VAL A 75 14.26 3.39 -3.35
CA VAL A 75 14.26 2.54 -2.15
C VAL A 75 15.59 2.85 -1.48
N PRO A 76 15.62 3.45 -0.27
CA PRO A 76 16.86 3.50 0.45
C PRO A 76 17.29 2.05 0.51
N LEU A 77 18.46 1.73 -0.04
CA LEU A 77 19.28 0.66 0.48
C LEU A 77 19.48 1.03 1.96
N LYS A 78 18.43 0.84 2.77
CA LYS A 78 18.51 0.54 4.19
C LYS A 78 19.49 -0.59 4.14
N VAL A 79 20.72 -0.22 4.46
CA VAL A 79 21.85 -1.07 4.66
C VAL A 79 21.26 -2.30 5.31
N LEU A 80 21.05 -3.37 4.53
CA LEU A 80 20.89 -4.70 5.08
C LEU A 80 22.24 -4.90 5.71
N ARG A 81 22.41 -4.38 6.93
CA ARG A 81 23.49 -4.79 7.81
C ARG A 81 23.26 -6.27 7.85
N PRO A 82 24.18 -7.08 7.31
CA PRO A 82 24.02 -8.51 7.37
C PRO A 82 24.18 -8.86 8.85
N VAL A 83 23.07 -8.87 9.60
CA VAL A 83 23.03 -9.33 10.99
C VAL A 83 23.55 -10.77 11.07
N TRP A 84 23.45 -11.50 9.95
CA TRP A 84 24.02 -12.82 9.72
C TRP A 84 25.55 -12.86 9.51
N ALA A 85 26.23 -11.74 9.24
CA ALA A 85 27.70 -11.70 9.12
C ALA A 85 28.41 -11.54 10.47
N ALA A 86 27.70 -11.10 11.51
CA ALA A 86 28.24 -10.99 12.86
C ALA A 86 28.76 -12.34 13.44
N PRO A 87 28.04 -13.47 13.35
CA PRO A 87 28.57 -14.75 13.83
C PRO A 87 29.77 -15.25 13.02
N LEU A 88 29.82 -14.94 11.72
CA LEU A 88 30.92 -15.33 10.83
C LEU A 88 32.21 -14.56 11.16
N LEU A 89 32.10 -13.26 11.44
CA LEU A 89 33.22 -12.45 11.94
C LEU A 89 33.70 -12.92 13.32
N LEU A 90 32.78 -13.26 14.22
CA LEU A 90 33.15 -13.80 15.55
C LEU A 90 33.92 -15.12 15.44
N ALA A 91 33.49 -16.02 14.54
CA ALA A 91 34.17 -17.29 14.31
C ALA A 91 35.59 -17.09 13.79
N VAL A 92 35.80 -16.17 12.83
CA VAL A 92 37.14 -15.85 12.30
C VAL A 92 38.05 -15.27 13.38
N VAL A 93 37.53 -14.39 14.24
CA VAL A 93 38.30 -13.80 15.35
C VAL A 93 38.68 -14.86 16.39
N LEU A 94 37.77 -15.78 16.73
CA LEU A 94 38.06 -16.90 17.64
C LEU A 94 39.10 -17.87 17.05
N LEU A 95 39.03 -18.14 15.74
CA LEU A 95 40.01 -18.97 15.04
C LEU A 95 41.40 -18.32 15.01
N ALA A 96 41.46 -17.00 14.78
CA ALA A 96 42.70 -16.24 14.82
C ALA A 96 43.32 -16.22 16.23
N LEU A 97 42.52 -15.98 17.28
CA LEU A 97 42.98 -16.01 18.67
C LEU A 97 43.41 -17.42 19.11
N GLY A 98 42.66 -18.45 18.72
CA GLY A 98 43.02 -19.85 18.96
C GLY A 98 44.31 -20.26 18.26
N GLY A 99 44.50 -19.83 17.00
CA GLY A 99 45.71 -20.09 16.23
C GLY A 99 46.96 -19.45 16.85
N VAL A 100 46.87 -18.22 17.34
CA VAL A 100 47.97 -17.53 18.05
C VAL A 100 48.30 -18.21 19.38
N GLY A 101 47.27 -18.68 20.12
CA GLY A 101 47.46 -19.42 21.37
C GLY A 101 48.22 -20.74 21.16
N VAL A 102 47.86 -21.52 20.15
CA VAL A 102 48.53 -22.79 19.81
C VAL A 102 49.96 -22.55 19.31
N TRP A 103 50.19 -21.49 18.53
CA TRP A 103 51.53 -21.12 18.07
C TRP A 103 52.48 -20.79 19.24
N HIS A 104 52.00 -20.08 20.26
CA HIS A 104 52.78 -19.78 21.46
C HIS A 104 53.05 -21.00 22.36
N LEU A 105 52.19 -22.02 22.32
CA LEU A 105 52.39 -23.29 23.04
C LEU A 105 53.42 -24.19 22.36
N VAL A 106 53.47 -24.21 21.03
CA VAL A 106 54.45 -25.02 20.26
C VAL A 106 55.85 -24.38 20.28
N GLN A 107 55.96 -23.06 20.45
CA GLN A 107 57.24 -22.37 20.56
C GLN A 107 57.85 -22.32 21.97
N ARG A 108 57.29 -23.02 22.97
CA ARG A 108 58.00 -23.23 24.23
C ARG A 108 58.91 -24.46 24.11
N PRO A 109 60.23 -24.31 23.88
CA PRO A 109 61.16 -25.42 24.07
C PRO A 109 61.05 -25.86 25.53
N THR A 110 60.57 -27.07 25.71
CA THR A 110 60.60 -27.82 26.96
C THR A 110 62.04 -27.92 27.44
N ALA A 111 62.43 -27.04 28.36
CA ALA A 111 63.56 -27.28 29.24
C ALA A 111 63.19 -28.45 30.15
N VAL A 112 63.84 -29.58 29.91
CA VAL A 112 63.78 -30.80 30.69
C VAL A 112 64.49 -30.57 32.03
N PRO A 113 63.84 -30.75 33.18
CA PRO A 113 64.55 -31.18 34.38
C PRO A 113 64.53 -32.70 34.45
N ALA A 114 65.73 -33.27 34.43
CA ALA A 114 65.99 -34.64 34.82
C ALA A 114 65.60 -34.85 36.29
N GLY A 115 64.95 -35.97 36.60
CA GLY A 115 64.59 -36.32 37.97
C GLY A 115 63.59 -37.46 38.07
N GLU A 116 64.04 -38.66 37.69
CA GLU A 116 63.97 -39.89 38.49
C GLU A 116 62.78 -40.08 39.46
N ALA A 117 61.89 -41.05 39.15
CA ALA A 117 61.70 -42.29 39.93
C ALA A 117 60.25 -42.83 39.90
N GLN A 118 60.15 -44.09 39.42
CA GLN A 118 59.29 -45.19 39.90
C GLN A 118 57.78 -45.11 39.59
N SER A 119 57.30 -45.85 38.59
CA SER A 119 56.91 -47.28 38.63
C SER A 119 55.84 -47.62 39.67
N ALA A 120 54.60 -47.83 39.21
CA ALA A 120 53.94 -49.13 39.30
C ALA A 120 52.62 -49.11 38.51
N VAL A 121 52.66 -49.87 37.41
CA VAL A 121 51.55 -50.39 36.62
C VAL A 121 50.66 -51.28 37.50
N THR A 122 49.34 -51.19 37.37
CA THR A 122 48.45 -52.37 37.24
C THR A 122 47.13 -51.92 36.63
N ALA A 123 46.86 -52.47 35.45
CA ALA A 123 45.60 -52.42 34.74
C ALA A 123 44.71 -53.59 35.23
N GLU A 124 43.39 -53.41 35.32
CA GLU A 124 42.45 -54.38 34.76
C GLU A 124 41.07 -53.75 34.57
N ALA A 125 40.45 -54.05 33.43
CA ALA A 125 39.17 -53.55 32.95
C ALA A 125 38.05 -54.63 33.14
N PRO A 126 36.84 -54.53 32.55
CA PRO A 126 35.53 -54.47 33.26
C PRO A 126 34.62 -55.68 32.88
N PRO A 127 33.27 -55.56 32.70
CA PRO A 127 32.07 -55.29 33.55
C PRO A 127 31.19 -56.60 33.64
N PRO A 128 29.81 -56.68 33.63
CA PRO A 128 28.70 -55.72 33.83
C PRO A 128 27.49 -56.20 34.70
N ALA A 129 26.50 -55.30 34.82
CA ALA A 129 25.05 -55.55 34.62
C ALA A 129 24.06 -55.66 35.82
N LEU A 130 23.04 -54.78 35.74
CA LEU A 130 21.58 -54.97 35.90
C LEU A 130 20.82 -54.58 37.20
N LEU A 131 19.84 -53.69 36.96
CA LEU A 131 18.40 -53.71 37.35
C LEU A 131 17.92 -53.26 38.76
N GLY A 132 16.91 -52.36 38.74
CA GLY A 132 15.89 -52.18 39.79
C GLY A 132 15.58 -50.70 40.13
N LYS A 133 14.71 -49.97 39.41
CA LYS A 133 13.25 -49.80 39.63
C LYS A 133 12.82 -49.47 41.08
N GLY A 134 12.28 -48.25 41.29
CA GLY A 134 11.44 -47.92 42.45
C GLY A 134 11.45 -46.45 42.88
N ALA A 135 10.44 -45.68 42.46
CA ALA A 135 9.98 -44.44 43.13
C ALA A 135 8.97 -44.82 44.25
N PRO A 136 8.32 -43.92 45.05
CA PRO A 136 8.35 -42.44 45.02
C PRO A 136 8.25 -41.69 46.41
N VAL A 137 8.49 -40.34 46.40
CA VAL A 137 8.06 -39.23 47.33
C VAL A 137 8.40 -39.32 48.87
N PRO A 138 8.30 -38.26 49.73
CA PRO A 138 7.95 -36.84 49.50
C PRO A 138 8.66 -35.75 50.35
N VAL A 139 8.27 -34.49 50.05
CA VAL A 139 8.18 -33.28 50.92
C VAL A 139 9.50 -32.66 51.44
N MET A 140 9.78 -31.42 51.03
CA MET A 140 9.89 -30.28 51.97
C MET A 140 9.79 -28.95 51.20
N ALA A 141 8.95 -28.07 51.75
CA ALA A 141 8.60 -26.76 51.24
C ALA A 141 9.78 -25.77 51.33
N GLN A 142 10.06 -25.05 50.24
CA GLN A 142 10.88 -23.83 50.30
C GLN A 142 9.98 -22.60 50.34
N LYS A 143 9.98 -21.97 51.52
CA LYS A 143 9.45 -20.65 51.82
C LYS A 143 10.32 -19.60 51.14
N VAL A 144 9.91 -19.10 49.98
CA VAL A 144 10.57 -17.96 49.33
C VAL A 144 10.09 -16.67 49.98
N VAL A 145 11.04 -16.01 50.64
CA VAL A 145 10.93 -14.70 51.26
C VAL A 145 10.87 -13.64 50.15
N ALA A 146 9.86 -12.77 50.20
CA ALA A 146 9.76 -11.60 49.36
C ALA A 146 10.78 -10.53 49.80
N PRO A 147 11.59 -9.94 48.89
CA PRO A 147 12.31 -8.72 49.19
C PRO A 147 11.38 -7.51 49.06
N LYS A 148 11.33 -6.76 50.17
CA LYS A 148 10.76 -5.43 50.36
C LYS A 148 11.82 -4.39 49.98
N GLN A 149 11.38 -3.22 49.49
CA GLN A 149 12.12 -1.95 49.23
C GLN A 149 12.35 -1.63 47.73
N ALA A 150 12.28 -0.38 47.28
CA ALA A 150 11.91 0.89 47.90
C ALA A 150 11.61 1.92 46.81
N ASP A 151 10.73 2.85 47.14
CA ASP A 151 10.57 4.14 46.49
C ASP A 151 11.88 4.92 46.42
N ARG A 152 12.19 5.46 45.23
CA ARG A 152 12.66 6.85 45.03
C ARG A 152 12.77 7.17 43.53
N PRO A 153 12.22 8.31 43.07
CA PRO A 153 12.42 8.78 41.70
C PRO A 153 13.77 9.49 41.56
N LEU A 154 14.53 9.15 40.52
CA LEU A 154 15.73 9.87 40.10
C LEU A 154 15.30 11.07 39.25
N GLU A 155 15.49 12.28 39.80
CA GLU A 155 15.57 13.52 39.01
C GLU A 155 16.74 13.42 38.02
N VAL A 156 16.42 13.30 36.73
CA VAL A 156 17.40 13.44 35.66
C VAL A 156 17.53 14.93 35.33
N LYS A 157 18.61 15.56 35.83
CA LYS A 157 19.08 16.86 35.34
C LYS A 157 19.46 16.72 33.87
N ARG A 158 18.66 17.36 33.01
CA ARG A 158 18.90 17.50 31.58
C ARG A 158 20.02 18.51 31.36
N SER A 159 21.20 18.02 30.98
CA SER A 159 22.31 18.84 30.50
C SER A 159 22.02 19.29 29.08
N GLU A 160 21.74 20.58 28.86
CA GLU A 160 21.70 21.18 27.53
C GLU A 160 23.14 21.31 26.99
N SER A 161 23.43 20.57 25.92
CA SER A 161 24.64 20.78 25.12
C SER A 161 24.35 21.83 24.03
N PRO A 162 25.24 22.80 23.80
CA PRO A 162 25.02 23.86 22.82
C PRO A 162 25.16 23.31 21.39
N VAL A 163 24.14 23.56 20.57
CA VAL A 163 24.14 23.27 19.13
C VAL A 163 25.00 24.32 18.41
N PRO A 164 26.05 23.93 17.67
CA PRO A 164 26.76 24.87 16.80
C PRO A 164 25.87 25.24 15.61
N ARG A 165 25.57 26.54 15.47
CA ARG A 165 25.00 27.12 14.24
C ARG A 165 26.04 27.00 13.13
N ALA A 166 25.73 26.22 12.09
CA ALA A 166 26.48 26.20 10.85
C ALA A 166 25.93 27.28 9.90
N ASP A 167 26.81 28.17 9.45
CA ASP A 167 26.54 29.29 8.57
C ASP A 167 26.07 28.84 7.18
N SER A 168 24.88 29.30 6.79
CA SER A 168 24.17 28.94 5.55
C SER A 168 24.63 29.72 4.32
N ARG A 169 25.85 30.29 4.31
CA ARG A 169 26.27 31.27 3.28
C ARG A 169 27.17 30.73 2.18
N ALA A 170 27.58 29.46 2.21
CA ALA A 170 28.54 28.89 1.25
C ALA A 170 27.95 27.98 0.16
N GLN A 171 26.64 27.66 0.18
CA GLN A 171 26.02 26.78 -0.83
C GLN A 171 25.36 27.50 -2.03
N GLY A 172 25.37 28.84 -2.05
CA GLY A 172 24.74 29.64 -3.11
C GLY A 172 25.52 29.75 -4.42
N GLU A 173 26.81 29.43 -4.45
CA GLU A 173 27.66 29.68 -5.64
C GLU A 173 27.94 28.44 -6.50
N GLN A 174 27.74 27.21 -5.99
CA GLN A 174 27.99 26.01 -6.78
C GLN A 174 26.82 25.64 -7.71
N ALA A 175 25.61 26.17 -7.48
CA ALA A 175 24.45 25.90 -8.35
C ALA A 175 24.46 26.74 -9.65
N LYS A 176 25.34 27.74 -9.79
CA LYS A 176 25.37 28.64 -10.95
C LYS A 176 26.39 28.27 -12.03
N ALA A 177 27.24 27.27 -11.79
CA ALA A 177 28.29 26.84 -12.73
C ALA A 177 27.86 25.73 -13.70
N VAL A 178 26.78 25.01 -13.45
CA VAL A 178 26.35 23.86 -14.29
C VAL A 178 25.39 24.27 -15.41
N ALA A 179 24.83 25.48 -15.37
CA ALA A 179 23.86 25.96 -16.36
C ALA A 179 24.47 26.67 -17.59
N ARG A 180 25.80 26.64 -17.79
CA ARG A 180 26.49 27.41 -18.85
C ARG A 180 27.33 26.62 -19.85
N GLY A 181 27.22 25.29 -19.87
CA GLY A 181 27.95 24.47 -20.83
C GLY A 181 27.08 23.40 -21.44
N LEU A 182 26.19 23.78 -22.37
CA LEU A 182 25.60 22.90 -23.40
C LEU A 182 24.73 23.77 -24.34
N ALA A 183 25.41 24.60 -25.13
CA ALA A 183 24.87 25.20 -26.35
C ALA A 183 25.98 25.09 -27.40
N VAL A 184 25.61 24.92 -28.68
CA VAL A 184 26.47 24.71 -29.87
C VAL A 184 26.76 23.21 -30.09
N ASN A 185 26.32 22.49 -31.13
CA ASN A 185 25.94 22.78 -32.51
C ASN A 185 24.85 21.79 -32.98
N GLN A 186 23.82 22.25 -33.69
CA GLN A 186 23.23 21.51 -34.81
C GLN A 186 22.50 22.51 -35.70
N ALA A 187 23.05 22.71 -36.89
CA ALA A 187 22.48 23.51 -37.97
C ALA A 187 21.43 22.68 -38.75
N PRO A 188 20.54 23.33 -39.50
CA PRO A 188 19.42 22.69 -40.18
C PRO A 188 19.80 22.34 -41.62
N GLU A 189 19.65 21.07 -42.01
CA GLU A 189 19.66 20.66 -43.41
C GLU A 189 18.39 19.84 -43.73
N GLU A 190 17.78 20.24 -44.84
CA GLU A 190 16.92 19.49 -45.75
C GLU A 190 15.80 18.62 -45.15
N GLN A 191 14.54 19.08 -45.28
CA GLN A 191 13.48 18.31 -45.96
C GLN A 191 12.43 19.28 -46.55
N ALA A 192 12.66 19.70 -47.79
CA ALA A 192 11.69 20.34 -48.67
C ALA A 192 11.70 19.59 -50.01
N GLU A 193 10.96 18.49 -50.09
CA GLU A 193 10.54 17.73 -51.28
C GLU A 193 9.94 16.45 -50.67
N VAL A 194 8.65 16.14 -50.76
CA VAL A 194 7.92 15.80 -51.97
C VAL A 194 6.43 16.05 -51.72
N ALA A 195 5.86 17.00 -52.44
CA ALA A 195 4.44 17.08 -52.72
C ALA A 195 4.27 16.93 -54.23
N ALA A 196 3.88 15.74 -54.71
CA ALA A 196 3.19 15.54 -55.98
C ALA A 196 2.89 14.04 -56.21
N LEU A 197 1.73 13.78 -56.83
CA LEU A 197 1.21 12.51 -57.37
C LEU A 197 0.61 11.55 -56.30
N ALA A 198 -0.65 11.10 -56.37
CA ALA A 198 -1.61 11.06 -57.47
C ALA A 198 -3.06 10.97 -56.94
N ALA A 199 -3.98 11.59 -57.67
CA ALA A 199 -5.42 11.30 -57.65
C ALA A 199 -5.69 9.87 -58.19
N PRO A 200 -6.91 9.34 -58.01
CA PRO A 200 -7.75 9.27 -59.20
C PRO A 200 -9.24 9.57 -59.01
N ALA A 201 -9.75 10.17 -60.08
CA ALA A 201 -11.00 9.88 -60.77
C ALA A 201 -12.34 9.97 -60.02
N ALA A 202 -13.05 11.05 -60.39
CA ALA A 202 -14.50 11.09 -60.50
C ALA A 202 -15.04 9.95 -61.37
N GLY A 203 -16.18 9.40 -60.94
CA GLY A 203 -17.07 8.55 -61.72
C GLY A 203 -18.51 8.92 -61.37
N GLU A 204 -19.11 9.69 -62.27
CA GLU A 204 -20.54 9.93 -62.48
C GLU A 204 -21.38 8.65 -62.36
N GLU A 205 -22.48 8.67 -61.61
CA GLU A 205 -23.85 8.91 -62.11
C GLU A 205 -24.59 7.59 -62.38
N LEU A 206 -25.68 7.31 -61.65
CA LEU A 206 -27.02 6.97 -62.19
C LEU A 206 -27.96 6.40 -61.11
N LEU A 207 -29.17 6.98 -61.08
CA LEU A 207 -30.49 6.34 -60.87
C LEU A 207 -30.90 5.90 -59.45
N ARG A 208 -31.84 6.65 -58.84
CA ARG A 208 -33.30 6.39 -58.84
C ARG A 208 -33.75 5.21 -57.97
N SER A 209 -34.31 5.54 -56.80
CA SER A 209 -35.71 5.29 -56.40
C SER A 209 -35.78 5.58 -54.88
N GLY A 210 -36.69 6.38 -54.35
CA GLY A 210 -38.12 6.40 -54.63
C GLY A 210 -38.88 5.62 -53.55
N GLY A 211 -38.60 5.88 -52.26
CA GLY A 211 -39.30 5.29 -51.11
C GLY A 211 -40.17 6.33 -50.41
N LYS A 212 -41.48 6.19 -50.59
CA LYS A 212 -42.57 7.06 -50.14
C LYS A 212 -42.91 6.77 -48.65
N PRO A 213 -42.96 7.76 -47.74
CA PRO A 213 -43.58 7.56 -46.43
C PRO A 213 -45.10 7.77 -46.52
N THR A 214 -45.86 6.67 -46.51
CA THR A 214 -47.25 6.66 -46.03
C THR A 214 -47.17 6.61 -44.51
N GLY A 215 -47.66 7.59 -43.74
CA GLY A 215 -49.07 7.94 -43.69
C GLY A 215 -49.73 7.01 -42.67
N GLY A 216 -49.67 7.37 -41.38
CA GLY A 216 -50.21 6.60 -40.26
C GLY A 216 -50.60 7.51 -39.11
N THR A 217 -51.61 8.35 -39.35
CA THR A 217 -52.36 9.05 -38.32
C THR A 217 -53.27 8.07 -37.60
N ASP A 218 -52.91 7.66 -36.39
CA ASP A 218 -53.86 7.03 -35.45
C ASP A 218 -54.14 8.00 -34.30
N THR A 219 -55.15 8.83 -34.51
CA THR A 219 -55.90 9.53 -33.48
C THR A 219 -56.98 8.58 -32.95
N ARG A 220 -56.76 7.92 -31.81
CA ARG A 220 -57.83 7.42 -30.93
C ARG A 220 -57.99 8.40 -29.79
N SER A 221 -58.95 9.31 -29.90
CA SER A 221 -60.36 9.13 -29.51
C SER A 221 -60.54 9.02 -28.01
N TRP A 222 -61.03 10.14 -27.48
CA TRP A 222 -61.61 10.35 -26.17
C TRP A 222 -62.44 9.18 -25.65
N GLY A 223 -62.08 8.69 -24.47
CA GLY A 223 -62.97 8.00 -23.55
C GLY A 223 -63.14 8.86 -22.31
N SER A 224 -64.19 9.68 -22.30
CA SER A 224 -64.70 10.31 -21.09
C SER A 224 -65.28 9.24 -20.17
N ALA A 225 -64.67 9.03 -19.01
CA ALA A 225 -65.33 8.43 -17.86
C ALA A 225 -65.23 9.42 -16.70
N LYS A 226 -66.27 10.24 -16.58
CA LYS A 226 -66.69 10.83 -15.31
C LYS A 226 -66.90 9.68 -14.32
N GLN A 227 -66.17 9.65 -13.22
CA GLN A 227 -66.81 9.23 -11.97
C GLN A 227 -66.19 9.96 -10.78
N GLN A 228 -67.06 10.73 -10.14
CA GLN A 228 -66.87 11.42 -8.89
C GLN A 228 -66.53 10.41 -7.80
N VAL A 229 -65.42 10.60 -7.10
CA VAL A 229 -65.34 10.34 -5.66
C VAL A 229 -64.63 11.54 -5.04
N ALA A 230 -65.45 12.40 -4.46
CA ALA A 230 -65.02 13.48 -3.61
C ALA A 230 -64.84 12.96 -2.17
N SER A 231 -63.90 13.59 -1.48
CA SER A 231 -63.86 13.76 -0.02
C SER A 231 -63.30 12.60 0.80
N GLU A 232 -61.97 12.53 0.91
CA GLU A 232 -61.22 12.33 2.18
C GLU A 232 -59.71 12.33 1.90
N GLU A 233 -59.11 13.47 1.53
CA GLU A 233 -57.64 13.55 1.47
C GLU A 233 -57.11 14.97 1.72
N ALA A 234 -57.16 15.42 2.97
CA ALA A 234 -56.36 16.51 3.50
C ALA A 234 -56.14 16.24 5.00
N PRO A 235 -54.96 15.78 5.43
CA PRO A 235 -53.76 16.62 5.42
C PRO A 235 -52.49 15.84 5.02
N ARG A 236 -52.24 15.69 3.71
CA ARG A 236 -50.94 15.19 3.20
C ARG A 236 -50.13 16.23 2.41
N ALA A 237 -50.75 17.35 2.03
CA ALA A 237 -50.09 18.40 1.24
C ALA A 237 -49.03 19.21 2.02
N ALA A 238 -48.94 19.10 3.35
CA ALA A 238 -47.91 19.76 4.14
C ALA A 238 -46.62 18.90 4.34
N GLN A 239 -46.60 17.64 3.91
CA GLN A 239 -45.42 16.77 4.02
C GLN A 239 -44.53 16.74 2.76
N LEU A 240 -45.00 17.30 1.64
CA LEU A 240 -44.30 17.26 0.35
C LEU A 240 -43.39 18.48 0.09
N SER A 241 -43.28 19.40 1.03
CA SER A 241 -42.37 20.55 0.96
C SER A 241 -41.09 20.34 1.77
N ARG A 242 -40.68 19.09 2.01
CA ARG A 242 -39.34 18.81 2.53
C ARG A 242 -38.38 18.94 1.34
N PRO A 243 -37.47 19.94 1.32
CA PRO A 243 -36.48 20.03 0.26
C PRO A 243 -35.76 18.67 0.16
N PRO A 244 -35.45 18.18 -1.05
CA PRO A 244 -34.71 16.93 -1.20
C PRO A 244 -33.48 17.04 -0.30
N ALA A 245 -33.30 16.06 0.59
CA ALA A 245 -32.14 16.03 1.46
C ALA A 245 -30.92 16.22 0.56
N GLY A 246 -30.22 17.34 0.75
CA GLY A 246 -29.02 17.63 -0.03
C GLY A 246 -28.09 16.44 0.02
N PRO A 247 -27.23 16.24 -1.00
CA PRO A 247 -26.27 15.15 -0.99
C PRO A 247 -25.56 15.16 0.36
N GLY A 248 -25.71 14.06 1.10
CA GLY A 248 -25.08 13.93 2.42
C GLY A 248 -23.57 14.14 2.32
N PRO A 249 -22.89 14.51 3.42
CA PRO A 249 -21.45 14.70 3.40
C PRO A 249 -20.77 13.43 2.90
N VAL A 250 -19.96 13.57 1.84
CA VAL A 250 -19.20 12.48 1.23
C VAL A 250 -18.32 11.83 2.30
N GLN A 251 -18.42 10.51 2.41
CA GLN A 251 -17.65 9.72 3.36
C GLN A 251 -16.48 9.06 2.63
N VAL A 252 -15.28 9.22 3.18
CA VAL A 252 -14.03 8.67 2.66
C VAL A 252 -13.54 7.59 3.62
N ARG A 253 -13.08 6.46 3.07
CA ARG A 253 -12.53 5.35 3.85
C ARG A 253 -11.07 5.63 4.20
N CYS A 254 -10.76 5.62 5.48
CA CYS A 254 -9.39 5.77 6.00
C CYS A 254 -8.94 4.52 6.75
N GLN A 255 -7.63 4.31 6.80
CA GLN A 255 -6.98 3.24 7.56
C GLN A 255 -6.03 3.82 8.60
N LEU A 256 -6.05 3.21 9.79
CA LEU A 256 -5.06 3.40 10.84
C LEU A 256 -4.01 2.29 10.69
N LEU A 257 -2.81 2.67 10.29
CA LEU A 257 -1.66 1.79 10.16
C LEU A 257 -0.78 1.90 11.41
N ASP A 258 -0.17 0.80 11.85
CA ASP A 258 0.83 0.84 12.92
C ASP A 258 2.22 1.24 12.39
N GLY A 259 3.25 1.16 13.24
CA GLY A 259 4.63 1.47 12.88
C GLY A 259 5.26 0.54 11.82
N GLU A 260 4.63 -0.60 11.54
CA GLU A 260 5.01 -1.57 10.52
C GLU A 260 4.13 -1.46 9.26
N ASP A 261 3.34 -0.40 9.16
CA ASP A 261 2.38 -0.12 8.08
C ASP A 261 1.27 -1.19 7.96
N PHE A 262 1.01 -1.99 9.01
CA PHE A 262 -0.10 -2.94 9.03
C PHE A 262 -1.42 -2.25 9.41
N PRO A 263 -2.51 -2.49 8.66
CA PRO A 263 -3.81 -1.91 8.96
C PRO A 263 -4.39 -2.50 10.25
N ARG A 264 -4.55 -1.67 11.28
CA ARG A 264 -5.14 -2.04 12.57
C ARG A 264 -6.62 -1.75 12.65
N ALA A 265 -7.07 -0.68 12.01
CA ALA A 265 -8.47 -0.31 11.96
C ALA A 265 -8.82 0.44 10.68
N THR A 266 -10.09 0.34 10.26
CA THR A 266 -10.65 1.13 9.17
C THR A 266 -11.73 2.05 9.74
N VAL A 267 -11.71 3.32 9.36
CA VAL A 267 -12.70 4.31 9.78
C VAL A 267 -13.20 5.09 8.58
N TRP A 268 -14.50 5.33 8.51
CA TRP A 268 -15.08 6.25 7.54
C TRP A 268 -15.04 7.65 8.14
N LEU A 269 -14.59 8.65 7.39
CA LEU A 269 -14.50 10.04 7.82
C LEU A 269 -15.08 10.96 6.75
N PRO A 270 -15.67 12.11 7.12
CA PRO A 270 -16.07 13.14 6.16
C PRO A 270 -14.90 13.61 5.30
N GLU A 271 -15.15 13.96 4.03
CA GLU A 271 -14.13 14.42 3.07
C GLU A 271 -13.32 15.64 3.54
N ASP A 272 -13.90 16.53 4.35
CA ASP A 272 -13.22 17.68 4.94
C ASP A 272 -12.30 17.32 6.12
N ARG A 273 -12.36 16.06 6.60
CA ARG A 273 -11.64 15.56 7.79
C ARG A 273 -10.72 14.39 7.49
N VAL A 274 -10.34 14.22 6.23
CA VAL A 274 -9.37 13.21 5.83
C VAL A 274 -8.05 13.85 5.42
N PRO A 275 -6.91 13.17 5.64
CA PRO A 275 -5.65 13.60 5.05
C PRO A 275 -5.80 13.65 3.53
N GLY A 276 -5.11 14.58 2.86
CA GLY A 276 -5.07 14.59 1.41
C GLY A 276 -4.51 13.29 0.84
N ILE A 277 -4.77 13.01 -0.44
CA ILE A 277 -4.19 11.85 -1.15
C ILE A 277 -2.65 11.89 -0.98
N ALA A 278 -2.05 10.76 -0.58
CA ALA A 278 -0.62 10.61 -0.26
C ALA A 278 -0.12 11.43 0.95
N THR A 279 -1.01 11.99 1.76
CA THR A 279 -0.67 12.63 3.04
C THR A 279 -0.94 11.66 4.19
N VAL A 280 -0.09 11.67 5.21
CA VAL A 280 -0.23 10.83 6.39
C VAL A 280 -0.33 11.73 7.62
N TRP A 281 -1.32 11.49 8.48
CA TRP A 281 -1.42 12.14 9.79
C TRP A 281 -1.00 11.17 10.89
N GLU A 282 -0.36 11.68 11.94
CA GLU A 282 0.00 10.88 13.13
C GLU A 282 -1.21 10.84 14.07
N VAL A 283 -1.59 9.65 14.52
CA VAL A 283 -2.67 9.43 15.48
C VAL A 283 -2.07 8.77 16.71
N VAL A 284 -2.18 9.42 17.86
CA VAL A 284 -1.73 8.88 19.15
C VAL A 284 -2.96 8.42 19.93
N VAL A 285 -2.97 7.16 20.36
CA VAL A 285 -4.01 6.61 21.23
C VAL A 285 -3.40 6.42 22.62
N GLY A 286 -3.92 7.13 23.61
CA GLY A 286 -3.50 7.04 25.01
C GLY A 286 -4.09 5.82 25.74
N GLU A 287 -3.57 5.53 26.94
CA GLU A 287 -4.03 4.38 27.76
C GLU A 287 -5.51 4.46 28.17
N GLY A 288 -6.08 5.66 28.24
CA GLY A 288 -7.50 5.90 28.51
C GLY A 288 -8.41 5.90 27.27
N GLY A 289 -7.88 5.58 26.09
CA GLY A 289 -8.61 5.71 24.82
C GLY A 289 -8.73 7.15 24.31
N GLU A 290 -7.96 8.08 24.90
CA GLU A 290 -7.83 9.45 24.37
C GLU A 290 -7.13 9.39 23.00
N VAL A 291 -7.69 10.07 22.01
CA VAL A 291 -7.14 10.11 20.65
C VAL A 291 -6.64 11.53 20.39
N GLU A 292 -5.39 11.64 19.97
CA GLU A 292 -4.82 12.88 19.44
C GLU A 292 -4.44 12.67 17.99
N VAL A 293 -4.75 13.65 17.13
CA VAL A 293 -4.39 13.61 15.70
C VAL A 293 -3.57 14.84 15.39
N VAL A 294 -2.42 14.65 14.76
CA VAL A 294 -1.49 15.71 14.36
C VAL A 294 -1.23 15.59 12.87
N ASP A 295 -1.39 16.70 12.14
CA ASP A 295 -1.10 16.71 10.71
C ASP A 295 0.41 16.79 10.42
N THR A 296 0.79 16.76 9.13
CA THR A 296 2.20 16.82 8.70
C THR A 296 2.93 18.10 9.09
N THR A 297 2.20 19.16 9.48
CA THR A 297 2.78 20.42 9.93
C THR A 297 2.97 20.47 11.44
N GLY A 298 2.55 19.43 12.17
CA GLY A 298 2.51 19.45 13.63
C GLY A 298 1.26 20.13 14.20
N THR A 299 0.28 20.47 13.36
CA THR A 299 -0.94 21.15 13.82
C THR A 299 -1.94 20.10 14.35
N PRO A 300 -2.45 20.24 15.59
CA PRO A 300 -3.43 19.31 16.14
C PRO A 300 -4.79 19.44 15.43
N ARG A 301 -5.47 18.30 15.25
CA ARG A 301 -6.76 18.15 14.54
C ARG A 301 -7.83 17.53 15.46
N PRO A 302 -8.32 18.27 16.48
CA PRO A 302 -9.25 17.74 17.47
C PRO A 302 -10.59 17.28 16.86
N GLU A 303 -11.03 17.89 15.76
CA GLU A 303 -12.22 17.51 15.01
C GLU A 303 -12.11 16.13 14.35
N VAL A 304 -10.90 15.72 13.97
CA VAL A 304 -10.61 14.40 13.39
C VAL A 304 -10.51 13.37 14.51
N ALA A 305 -9.78 13.71 15.59
CA ALA A 305 -9.68 12.87 16.79
C ALA A 305 -11.06 12.49 17.35
N SER A 306 -11.94 13.48 17.50
CA SER A 306 -13.31 13.26 17.97
C SER A 306 -14.11 12.36 17.03
N ALA A 307 -13.95 12.53 15.71
CA ALA A 307 -14.63 11.69 14.72
C ALA A 307 -14.13 10.24 14.74
N ILE A 308 -12.82 10.02 14.94
CA ILE A 308 -12.22 8.69 15.11
C ILE A 308 -12.77 8.03 16.37
N ALA A 309 -12.73 8.71 17.53
CA ALA A 309 -13.23 8.17 18.79
C ALA A 309 -14.73 7.84 18.75
N GLN A 310 -15.54 8.64 18.05
CA GLN A 310 -16.98 8.37 17.90
C GLN A 310 -17.30 7.21 16.96
N ARG A 311 -16.49 7.01 15.91
CA ARG A 311 -16.77 6.04 14.85
C ARG A 311 -16.06 4.70 15.02
N LEU A 312 -15.03 4.64 15.87
CA LEU A 312 -14.33 3.41 16.24
C LEU A 312 -14.69 3.04 17.69
N PRO A 313 -15.72 2.19 17.89
CA PRO A 313 -16.16 1.79 19.23
C PRO A 313 -15.09 0.98 19.99
N ALA A 314 -14.17 0.34 19.27
CA ALA A 314 -12.99 -0.32 19.82
C ALA A 314 -11.75 0.28 19.17
N LEU A 315 -11.11 1.20 19.88
CA LEU A 315 -9.82 1.76 19.46
C LEU A 315 -8.73 0.69 19.51
N PRO A 316 -7.71 0.77 18.64
CA PRO A 316 -6.56 -0.11 18.73
C PRO A 316 -5.81 0.13 20.06
N PRO A 317 -4.91 -0.78 20.48
CA PRO A 317 -4.13 -0.62 21.71
C PRO A 317 -3.42 0.74 21.80
N PRO A 318 -3.11 1.25 23.00
CA PRO A 318 -2.38 2.50 23.15
C PRO A 318 -1.07 2.49 22.35
N GLY A 319 -0.81 3.55 21.58
CA GLY A 319 0.29 3.58 20.64
C GLY A 319 0.21 4.72 19.63
N ARG A 320 1.18 4.74 18.72
CA ARG A 320 1.25 5.69 17.60
C ARG A 320 0.85 4.99 16.31
N TYR A 321 -0.04 5.61 15.58
CA TYR A 321 -0.61 5.13 14.34
C TYR A 321 -0.51 6.20 13.25
N ARG A 322 -0.65 5.76 12.00
CA ARG A 322 -0.68 6.60 10.81
C ARG A 322 -2.06 6.52 10.19
N LEU A 323 -2.72 7.66 10.02
CA LEU A 323 -3.99 7.74 9.31
C LEU A 323 -3.74 8.09 7.84
N THR A 324 -4.26 7.27 6.93
CA THR A 324 -4.21 7.49 5.48
C THR A 324 -5.57 7.22 4.84
N GLN A 325 -5.85 7.82 3.68
CA GLN A 325 -6.98 7.41 2.84
C GLN A 325 -6.70 6.02 2.24
N ALA A 326 -7.71 5.16 2.18
CA ALA A 326 -7.64 3.92 1.40
C ALA A 326 -7.93 4.24 -0.08
N PRO A 327 -7.22 3.65 -1.07
CA PRO A 327 -6.34 2.49 -0.95
C PRO A 327 -4.87 2.84 -1.20
N LEU A 328 -3.99 2.58 -0.23
CA LEU A 328 -2.62 2.16 -0.53
C LEU A 328 -2.15 1.28 0.61
N PRO A 329 -1.56 0.10 0.33
CA PRO A 329 -0.69 -0.16 -0.85
C PRO A 329 -0.97 -1.46 -1.64
N ASP A 330 -0.60 -1.46 -2.92
CA ASP A 330 0.02 -2.65 -3.54
C ASP A 330 1.53 -2.53 -3.25
N TYR A 331 2.05 -3.37 -2.34
CA TYR A 331 3.48 -3.51 -2.09
C TYR A 331 4.15 -4.38 -3.15
#